data_AF-A0A8H3DML6-F1
#
_entry.id   AF-A0A8H3DML6-F1
#
_cell.length_a   1.000
_cell.length_b   1.000
_cell.length_c   1.000
_cell.angle_alpha   90.00
_cell.angle_beta   90.00
_cell.angle_gamma   90.00
#
_symmetry.space_group_name_H-M   'P 1'
#
loop_
_entity.id
_entity.type
_entity.pdbx_description
1 polymer ?
#
loop_
_entity_poly.entity_id
_entity_poly.type
_entity_poly.pdbx_seq_one_letter_code
_entity_poly.pdbx_strand_id
1 'polypeptide(L)'
;MKHGIAFRKLSRTSSHRNLMLRNLVSSLLQHEQIVTTEAKAKETARLAERVITLAKKGTLPARQDAEAFLLDPHSILDKLFTTYRDRYLQRPGGYTRILKYGHRQGDHAPKAILQLVDGPRDLKLQMAARAVGRETASSFMVDEPGRGLRERTKWAVDKTLKFSGEEGKKRLEKIAQEHANKLLAEPRAFSGLLDRSLPASETGKRQIKAGERLTGMSTSATGLGLAKGALGKKPAPRIPGFWQRGWQQKVGVPAPNT
;
A
#
# COMPACT_ATOMS: atom_id res chain seq x y z
N MET A 1 -10.39 24.67 11.49
CA MET A 1 -10.63 23.23 11.77
C MET A 1 -10.88 23.07 13.26
N LYS A 2 -11.79 22.20 13.72
CA LYS A 2 -11.88 21.88 15.16
C LYS A 2 -10.60 21.14 15.58
N HIS A 3 -9.80 21.73 16.46
CA HIS A 3 -8.63 21.09 17.04
C HIS A 3 -9.06 19.95 17.99
N GLY A 4 -8.24 18.91 18.15
CA GLY A 4 -8.48 17.81 19.10
C GLY A 4 -9.39 16.66 18.63
N ILE A 5 -9.72 16.57 17.34
CA ILE A 5 -10.51 15.43 16.84
C ILE A 5 -9.61 14.19 16.68
N ALA A 6 -9.66 13.27 17.65
CA ALA A 6 -8.85 12.04 17.67
C ALA A 6 -9.28 10.96 16.65
N PHE A 7 -10.39 11.13 15.93
CA PHE A 7 -10.96 10.08 15.07
C PHE A 7 -11.77 10.63 13.90
N ARG A 8 -11.93 9.84 12.83
CA ARG A 8 -12.81 10.24 11.71
C ARG A 8 -14.28 10.14 12.12
N LYS A 9 -15.09 11.13 11.70
CA LYS A 9 -16.54 11.14 11.91
C LYS A 9 -17.31 10.22 10.96
N LEU A 10 -16.75 9.90 9.78
CA LEU A 10 -17.33 9.01 8.77
C LEU A 10 -18.77 9.39 8.35
N SER A 11 -19.10 10.69 8.43
CA SER A 11 -20.42 11.26 8.12
C SER A 11 -21.58 10.53 8.79
N ARG A 12 -21.40 10.14 10.06
CA ARG A 12 -22.40 9.41 10.86
C ARG A 12 -22.54 10.01 12.26
N THR A 13 -23.68 9.77 12.90
CA THR A 13 -23.88 10.02 14.32
C THR A 13 -22.97 9.13 15.17
N SER A 14 -22.76 9.49 16.44
CA SER A 14 -21.85 8.75 17.32
C SER A 14 -22.26 7.29 17.50
N SER A 15 -23.55 7.03 17.75
CA SER A 15 -24.10 5.68 17.93
C SER A 15 -23.93 4.81 16.68
N HIS A 16 -24.35 5.31 15.51
CA HIS A 16 -24.23 4.57 14.25
C HIS A 16 -22.75 4.34 13.89
N ARG A 17 -21.88 5.34 14.10
CA ARG A 17 -20.45 5.17 13.85
C ARG A 17 -19.84 4.06 14.71
N ASN A 18 -20.15 4.04 16.01
CA ASN A 18 -19.65 3.02 16.92
C ASN A 18 -20.15 1.62 16.52
N LEU A 19 -21.44 1.49 16.22
CA LEU A 19 -22.03 0.22 15.78
C LEU A 19 -21.40 -0.30 14.47
N MET A 20 -21.24 0.58 13.47
CA MET A 20 -20.58 0.24 12.21
C MET A 20 -19.14 -0.24 12.44
N LEU A 21 -18.38 0.44 13.31
CA LEU A 21 -17.00 0.06 13.58
C LEU A 21 -16.92 -1.28 14.34
N ARG A 22 -17.80 -1.52 15.31
CA ARG A 22 -17.93 -2.82 15.99
C ARG A 22 -18.23 -3.95 15.00
N ASN A 23 -19.12 -3.69 14.05
CA ASN A 23 -19.42 -4.63 12.96
C ASN A 23 -18.16 -4.91 12.11
N LEU A 24 -17.48 -3.88 11.62
CA LEU A 24 -16.27 -4.06 10.79
C LEU A 24 -15.15 -4.80 11.53
N VAL A 25 -14.97 -4.57 12.84
CA VAL A 25 -14.00 -5.34 13.65
C VAL A 25 -14.45 -6.80 13.78
N SER A 26 -15.73 -7.05 14.03
CA SER A 26 -16.27 -8.41 14.13
C SER A 26 -16.08 -9.16 12.80
N SER A 27 -16.42 -8.55 11.66
CA SER A 27 -16.19 -9.13 10.33
C SER A 27 -14.70 -9.36 10.03
N LEU A 28 -13.82 -8.45 10.46
CA LEU A 28 -12.36 -8.63 10.32
C LEU A 28 -11.87 -9.83 11.11
N LEU A 29 -12.33 -10.00 12.35
CA LEU A 29 -11.93 -11.13 13.19
C LEU A 29 -12.53 -12.45 12.71
N GLN A 30 -13.71 -12.43 12.10
CA GLN A 30 -14.34 -13.61 11.53
C GLN A 30 -13.64 -14.08 10.25
N HIS A 31 -13.38 -13.17 9.31
CA HIS A 31 -12.88 -13.51 7.97
C HIS A 31 -11.37 -13.32 7.77
N GLU A 32 -10.68 -12.75 8.77
CA GLU A 32 -9.26 -12.34 8.77
C GLU A 32 -8.89 -11.25 7.76
N GLN A 33 -9.78 -10.94 6.82
CA GLN A 33 -9.60 -9.98 5.75
C GLN A 33 -10.95 -9.41 5.32
N ILE A 34 -11.03 -8.09 5.20
CA ILE A 34 -12.19 -7.38 4.67
C ILE A 34 -11.77 -6.31 3.67
N VAL A 35 -12.66 -6.00 2.73
CA VAL A 35 -12.47 -4.90 1.77
C VAL A 35 -13.43 -3.79 2.10
N THR A 36 -12.93 -2.58 2.32
CA THR A 36 -13.75 -1.42 2.66
C THR A 36 -13.12 -0.13 2.15
N THR A 37 -13.69 1.03 2.46
CA THR A 37 -13.06 2.31 2.10
C THR A 37 -11.85 2.60 2.99
N GLU A 38 -10.83 3.27 2.47
CA GLU A 38 -9.58 3.55 3.19
C GLU A 38 -9.85 4.24 4.54
N ALA A 39 -10.79 5.19 4.57
CA ALA A 39 -11.17 5.90 5.78
C ALA A 39 -11.76 4.95 6.85
N LYS A 40 -12.62 4.02 6.46
CA LYS A 40 -13.20 3.01 7.37
C LYS A 40 -12.15 2.01 7.83
N ALA A 41 -11.27 1.56 6.94
CA ALA A 41 -10.20 0.63 7.25
C ALA A 41 -9.27 1.18 8.34
N LYS A 42 -8.88 2.46 8.25
CA LYS A 42 -8.01 3.10 9.26
C LYS A 42 -8.64 3.19 10.64
N GLU A 43 -9.92 3.53 10.75
CA GLU A 43 -10.60 3.56 12.06
C GLU A 43 -10.82 2.15 12.63
N THR A 44 -11.15 1.19 11.76
CA THR A 44 -11.35 -0.21 12.14
C THR A 44 -10.06 -0.84 12.62
N ALA A 45 -8.93 -0.60 11.94
CA ALA A 45 -7.61 -1.08 12.33
C ALA A 45 -7.25 -0.69 13.77
N ARG A 46 -7.47 0.59 14.13
CA ARG A 46 -7.19 1.08 15.48
C ARG A 46 -7.99 0.36 16.56
N LEU A 47 -9.25 0.02 16.29
CA LEU A 47 -10.10 -0.69 17.25
C LEU A 47 -9.77 -2.18 17.29
N ALA A 48 -9.54 -2.80 16.14
CA ALA A 48 -9.13 -4.21 16.05
C ALA A 48 -7.82 -4.46 16.80
N GLU A 49 -6.84 -3.55 16.71
CA GLU A 49 -5.59 -3.67 17.48
C GLU A 49 -5.80 -3.64 18.99
N ARG A 50 -6.75 -2.83 19.48
CA ARG A 50 -7.11 -2.79 20.90
C ARG A 50 -7.76 -4.10 21.34
N VAL A 51 -8.69 -4.64 20.55
CA VAL A 51 -9.35 -5.92 20.84
C VAL A 51 -8.35 -7.08 20.88
N ILE A 52 -7.41 -7.13 19.94
CA ILE A 52 -6.34 -8.14 19.95
C ILE A 52 -5.41 -7.95 21.16
N THR A 53 -5.17 -6.70 21.57
CA THR A 53 -4.39 -6.42 22.78
C THR A 53 -5.08 -6.91 24.05
N LEU A 54 -6.41 -6.80 24.15
CA LEU A 54 -7.19 -7.41 25.24
C LEU A 54 -7.03 -8.94 25.22
N ALA A 55 -7.14 -9.56 24.05
CA ALA A 55 -6.95 -11.01 23.89
C ALA A 55 -5.58 -11.49 24.39
N LYS A 56 -4.52 -10.72 24.08
CA LYS A 56 -3.17 -11.00 24.54
C LYS A 56 -3.01 -10.97 26.06
N LYS A 57 -3.77 -10.13 26.78
CA LYS A 57 -3.74 -10.09 28.24
C LYS A 57 -4.24 -11.40 28.86
N GLY A 58 -5.24 -12.05 28.24
CA GLY A 58 -5.75 -13.35 28.66
C GLY A 58 -6.48 -13.39 30.01
N THR A 59 -6.74 -12.24 30.65
CA THR A 59 -7.45 -12.13 31.93
C THR A 59 -8.97 -12.15 31.74
N LEU A 60 -9.74 -12.60 32.75
CA LEU A 60 -11.21 -12.59 32.71
C LEU A 60 -11.82 -11.20 32.38
N PRO A 61 -11.37 -10.08 32.99
CA PRO A 61 -11.91 -8.76 32.64
C PRO A 61 -11.66 -8.39 31.18
N ALA A 62 -10.50 -8.73 30.63
CA ALA A 62 -10.20 -8.50 29.22
C ALA A 62 -11.10 -9.33 28.28
N ARG A 63 -11.54 -10.52 28.70
CA ARG A 63 -12.53 -11.32 27.98
C ARG A 63 -13.91 -10.67 28.00
N GLN A 64 -14.35 -10.20 29.17
CA GLN A 64 -15.63 -9.48 29.33
C GLN A 64 -15.65 -8.18 28.51
N ASP A 65 -14.55 -7.40 28.52
CA ASP A 65 -14.42 -6.18 27.72
C ASP A 65 -14.52 -6.47 26.21
N ALA A 66 -13.88 -7.54 25.75
CA ALA A 66 -13.94 -7.96 24.35
C ALA A 66 -15.35 -8.43 23.97
N GLU A 67 -15.99 -9.21 24.84
CA GLU A 67 -17.37 -9.71 24.67
C GLU A 67 -18.38 -8.55 24.55
N ALA A 68 -18.28 -7.57 25.44
CA ALA A 68 -19.13 -6.38 25.41
C ALA A 68 -18.94 -5.53 24.15
N PHE A 69 -17.76 -5.59 23.52
CA PHE A 69 -17.45 -4.84 22.31
C PHE A 69 -17.88 -5.55 21.01
N LEU A 70 -17.80 -6.88 20.94
CA LEU A 70 -18.16 -7.62 19.71
C LEU A 70 -19.68 -7.62 19.50
N LEU A 71 -20.13 -7.85 18.25
CA LEU A 71 -21.56 -7.98 17.95
C LEU A 71 -22.03 -9.44 17.92
N ASP A 72 -21.15 -10.36 17.53
CA ASP A 72 -21.36 -11.81 17.59
C ASP A 72 -20.21 -12.44 18.38
N PRO A 73 -20.23 -12.35 19.73
CA PRO A 73 -19.12 -12.80 20.56
C PRO A 73 -18.94 -14.33 20.51
N HIS A 74 -20.03 -15.10 20.43
CA HIS A 74 -19.98 -16.57 20.52
C HIS A 74 -19.14 -17.21 19.40
N SER A 75 -19.22 -16.68 18.18
CA SER A 75 -18.46 -17.24 17.05
C SER A 75 -16.99 -16.80 17.00
N ILE A 76 -16.63 -15.72 17.71
CA ILE A 76 -15.33 -15.04 17.55
C ILE A 76 -14.45 -15.16 18.80
N LEU A 77 -15.03 -15.14 20.01
CA LEU A 77 -14.29 -15.03 21.27
C LEU A 77 -13.28 -16.16 21.45
N ASP A 78 -13.66 -17.39 21.17
CA ASP A 78 -12.77 -18.53 21.37
C ASP A 78 -11.57 -18.47 20.41
N LYS A 79 -11.81 -18.16 19.13
CA LYS A 79 -10.74 -17.93 18.15
C LYS A 79 -9.84 -16.76 18.53
N LEU A 80 -10.40 -15.71 19.14
CA LEU A 80 -9.67 -14.53 19.60
C LEU A 80 -8.72 -14.85 20.76
N PHE A 81 -9.18 -15.58 21.78
CA PHE A 81 -8.39 -15.92 22.97
C PHE A 81 -7.49 -17.15 22.83
N THR A 82 -7.66 -17.93 21.75
CA THR A 82 -6.78 -19.06 21.39
C THR A 82 -5.88 -18.67 20.20
N THR A 83 -6.38 -18.85 18.98
CA THR A 83 -5.61 -18.70 17.73
C THR A 83 -4.96 -17.32 17.59
N TYR A 84 -5.71 -16.23 17.81
CA TYR A 84 -5.14 -14.89 17.63
C TYR A 84 -4.23 -14.46 18.77
N ARG A 85 -4.52 -14.89 20.00
CA ARG A 85 -3.64 -14.68 21.14
C ARG A 85 -2.26 -15.29 20.88
N ASP A 86 -2.23 -16.57 20.50
CA ASP A 86 -0.98 -17.31 20.28
C ASP A 86 -0.20 -16.75 19.09
N ARG A 87 -0.89 -16.46 17.99
CA ARG A 87 -0.31 -15.85 16.78
C ARG A 87 0.41 -14.52 17.08
N TYR A 88 -0.11 -13.72 18.00
CA TYR A 88 0.39 -12.36 18.24
C TYR A 88 1.13 -12.17 19.55
N LEU A 89 1.38 -13.24 20.32
CA LEU A 89 1.98 -13.16 21.65
C LEU A 89 3.30 -12.37 21.63
N GLN A 90 4.20 -12.71 20.72
CA GLN A 90 5.54 -12.11 20.58
C GLN A 90 5.57 -10.77 19.82
N ARG A 91 4.46 -10.35 19.21
CA ARG A 91 4.40 -9.17 18.35
C ARG A 91 4.00 -7.92 19.16
N PRO A 92 4.84 -6.86 19.26
CA PRO A 92 4.51 -5.65 20.01
C PRO A 92 3.66 -4.68 19.18
N GLY A 93 2.40 -5.04 18.91
CA GLY A 93 1.47 -4.22 18.12
C GLY A 93 1.57 -4.42 16.60
N GLY A 94 0.77 -3.68 15.84
CA GLY A 94 0.72 -3.80 14.38
C GLY A 94 0.17 -5.16 13.91
N TYR A 95 -0.92 -5.60 14.51
CA TYR A 95 -1.60 -6.87 14.19
C TYR A 95 -2.42 -6.79 12.90
N THR A 96 -2.72 -5.56 12.47
CA THR A 96 -3.49 -5.31 11.25
C THR A 96 -2.62 -4.68 10.17
N ARG A 97 -3.01 -4.88 8.91
CA ARG A 97 -2.37 -4.27 7.75
C ARG A 97 -3.44 -3.71 6.82
N ILE A 98 -3.19 -2.49 6.37
CA ILE A 98 -4.01 -1.81 5.37
C ILE A 98 -3.26 -1.80 4.04
N LEU A 99 -3.85 -2.39 3.02
CA LEU A 99 -3.34 -2.38 1.64
C LEU A 99 -4.29 -1.56 0.77
N LYS A 100 -3.78 -0.58 0.03
CA LYS A 100 -4.60 0.21 -0.89
C LYS A 100 -5.07 -0.69 -2.04
N TYR A 101 -6.36 -0.61 -2.36
CA TYR A 101 -7.04 -1.49 -3.34
C TYR A 101 -7.76 -0.68 -4.41
N GLY A 102 -7.06 0.31 -4.96
CA GLY A 102 -7.58 1.21 -5.98
C GLY A 102 -8.82 1.99 -5.54
N HIS A 103 -9.68 2.32 -6.51
CA HIS A 103 -10.89 3.10 -6.29
C HIS A 103 -12.13 2.27 -6.61
N ARG A 104 -13.25 2.57 -5.94
CA ARG A 104 -14.55 1.96 -6.23
C ARG A 104 -15.13 2.56 -7.50
N GLN A 105 -15.71 1.70 -8.34
CA GLN A 105 -16.40 2.12 -9.56
C GLN A 105 -17.68 2.89 -9.20
N GLY A 106 -17.98 3.95 -9.94
CA GLY A 106 -19.12 4.84 -9.70
C GLY A 106 -18.75 6.08 -8.88
N ASP A 107 -18.38 5.91 -7.60
CA ASP A 107 -18.12 7.04 -6.69
C ASP A 107 -16.63 7.37 -6.47
N HIS A 108 -15.73 6.67 -7.16
CA HIS A 108 -14.28 6.82 -7.07
C HIS A 108 -13.73 6.77 -5.63
N ALA A 109 -14.47 6.16 -4.69
CA ALA A 109 -14.06 6.12 -3.29
C ALA A 109 -12.80 5.24 -3.13
N PRO A 110 -11.74 5.71 -2.45
CA PRO A 110 -10.53 4.91 -2.27
C PRO A 110 -10.85 3.68 -1.42
N LYS A 111 -10.55 2.49 -1.97
CA LYS A 111 -10.71 1.21 -1.29
C LYS A 111 -9.41 0.78 -0.65
N ALA A 112 -9.53 0.03 0.43
CA ALA A 112 -8.42 -0.66 1.06
C ALA A 112 -8.86 -2.04 1.54
N ILE A 113 -7.92 -2.97 1.49
CA ILE A 113 -8.02 -4.27 2.14
C ILE A 113 -7.45 -4.09 3.55
N LEU A 114 -8.27 -4.35 4.56
CA LEU A 114 -7.83 -4.48 5.94
C LEU A 114 -7.72 -5.97 6.25
N GLN A 115 -6.55 -6.40 6.71
CA GLN A 115 -6.28 -7.80 7.02
C GLN A 115 -5.54 -7.96 8.34
N LEU A 116 -5.67 -9.13 8.93
CA LEU A 116 -4.82 -9.63 9.99
C LEU A 116 -3.46 -10.07 9.43
N VAL A 117 -2.39 -9.84 10.19
CA VAL A 117 -1.01 -10.19 9.80
C VAL A 117 -0.72 -11.64 10.18
N ASP A 118 0.24 -12.29 9.49
CA ASP A 118 0.69 -13.67 9.76
C ASP A 118 -0.40 -14.76 9.60
N GLY A 119 -1.61 -14.39 9.18
CA GLY A 119 -2.71 -15.31 8.90
C GLY A 119 -2.58 -16.07 7.56
N PRO A 120 -3.43 -17.08 7.31
CA PRO A 120 -3.46 -17.82 6.05
C PRO A 120 -3.74 -16.93 4.83
N ARG A 121 -4.48 -15.83 5.02
CA ARG A 121 -4.85 -14.88 3.96
C ARG A 121 -3.93 -13.65 3.90
N ASP A 122 -2.71 -13.71 4.44
CA ASP A 122 -1.80 -12.57 4.39
C ASP A 122 -1.32 -12.28 2.96
N LEU A 123 -1.90 -11.26 2.32
CA LEU A 123 -1.54 -10.85 0.97
C LEU A 123 -0.07 -10.43 0.84
N LYS A 124 0.55 -9.85 1.88
CA LYS A 124 1.94 -9.41 1.79
C LYS A 124 2.89 -10.61 1.71
N LEU A 125 2.57 -11.67 2.46
CA LEU A 125 3.31 -12.94 2.39
C LEU A 125 3.11 -13.59 1.03
N GLN A 126 1.88 -13.65 0.51
CA GLN A 126 1.60 -14.20 -0.81
C GLN A 126 2.33 -13.43 -1.92
N MET A 127 2.36 -12.10 -1.87
CA MET A 127 3.09 -11.26 -2.83
C MET A 127 4.60 -11.50 -2.76
N ALA A 128 5.17 -11.60 -1.54
CA ALA A 128 6.59 -11.88 -1.36
C ALA A 128 6.95 -13.28 -1.89
N ALA A 129 6.14 -14.30 -1.58
CA ALA A 129 6.33 -15.67 -2.06
C ALA A 129 6.27 -15.76 -3.59
N ARG A 130 5.32 -15.07 -4.24
CA ARG A 130 5.24 -15.01 -5.71
C ARG A 130 6.44 -14.31 -6.34
N ALA A 131 6.97 -13.27 -5.69
CA ALA A 131 8.18 -12.59 -6.15
C ALA A 131 9.41 -13.53 -6.08
N VAL A 132 9.55 -14.27 -4.97
CA VAL A 132 10.57 -15.32 -4.83
C VAL A 132 10.42 -16.37 -5.92
N GLY A 133 9.23 -16.96 -6.07
CA GLY A 133 8.98 -17.99 -7.08
C GLY A 133 9.27 -17.52 -8.51
N ARG A 134 8.95 -16.25 -8.83
CA ARG A 134 9.28 -15.64 -10.12
C ARG A 134 10.79 -15.48 -10.32
N GLU A 135 11.52 -15.02 -9.30
CA GLU A 135 12.97 -14.89 -9.38
C GLU A 135 13.65 -16.25 -9.50
N THR A 136 13.21 -17.26 -8.74
CA THR A 136 13.71 -18.64 -8.84
C THR A 136 13.46 -19.22 -10.23
N ALA A 137 12.24 -19.11 -10.76
CA ALA A 137 11.93 -19.57 -12.12
C ALA A 137 12.77 -18.81 -13.17
N SER A 138 12.97 -17.50 -13.00
CA SER A 138 13.79 -16.70 -13.90
C SER A 138 15.26 -17.12 -13.88
N SER A 139 15.83 -17.43 -12.71
CA SER A 139 17.22 -17.89 -12.60
C SER A 139 17.41 -19.26 -13.26
N PHE A 140 16.45 -20.17 -13.08
CA PHE A 140 16.44 -21.48 -13.76
C PHE A 140 16.32 -21.33 -15.29
N MET A 141 15.58 -20.33 -15.77
CA MET A 141 15.32 -20.10 -17.20
C MET A 141 16.46 -19.45 -17.98
N VAL A 142 17.35 -18.72 -17.31
CA VAL A 142 18.43 -17.94 -17.94
C VAL A 142 19.78 -18.66 -17.80
N ASP A 143 19.79 -19.86 -17.22
CA ASP A 143 21.01 -20.62 -16.89
C ASP A 143 22.06 -19.76 -16.17
N GLU A 144 21.60 -18.88 -15.27
CA GLU A 144 22.44 -18.12 -14.33
C GLU A 144 22.31 -18.71 -12.91
N PRO A 145 22.82 -19.92 -12.65
CA PRO A 145 22.79 -20.51 -11.32
C PRO A 145 23.66 -19.66 -10.39
N GLY A 146 23.04 -18.93 -9.47
CA GLY A 146 23.74 -18.08 -8.49
C GLY A 146 23.23 -16.65 -8.40
N ARG A 147 22.34 -16.21 -9.30
CA ARG A 147 21.65 -14.92 -9.12
C ARG A 147 20.70 -15.02 -7.92
N GLY A 148 21.19 -14.59 -6.76
CA GLY A 148 20.41 -14.53 -5.53
C GLY A 148 19.22 -13.56 -5.64
N LEU A 149 18.33 -13.60 -4.66
CA LEU A 149 17.15 -12.74 -4.64
C LEU A 149 17.52 -11.25 -4.69
N ARG A 150 16.69 -10.45 -5.36
CA ARG A 150 16.78 -8.98 -5.35
C ARG A 150 16.69 -8.47 -3.92
N GLU A 151 17.41 -7.39 -3.61
CA GLU A 151 17.41 -6.80 -2.25
C GLU A 151 16.01 -6.45 -1.75
N ARG A 152 15.15 -5.91 -2.63
CA ARG A 152 13.77 -5.60 -2.29
C ARG A 152 12.94 -6.84 -1.96
N THR A 153 13.19 -7.94 -2.66
CA THR A 153 12.55 -9.23 -2.42
C THR A 153 13.04 -9.84 -1.10
N LYS A 154 14.36 -9.81 -0.85
CA LYS A 154 14.95 -10.20 0.45
C LYS A 154 14.34 -9.41 1.61
N TRP A 155 14.25 -8.09 1.48
CA TRP A 155 13.63 -7.22 2.48
C TRP A 155 12.16 -7.54 2.71
N ALA A 156 11.39 -7.81 1.65
CA ALA A 156 9.98 -8.16 1.77
C ALA A 156 9.80 -9.48 2.54
N VAL A 157 10.59 -10.50 2.18
CA VAL A 157 10.61 -11.82 2.82
C VAL A 157 10.97 -11.69 4.31
N ASP A 158 12.05 -10.98 4.63
CA ASP A 158 12.47 -10.71 6.01
C ASP A 158 11.34 -10.08 6.83
N LYS A 159 10.72 -9.01 6.32
CA LYS A 159 9.60 -8.34 7.01
C LYS A 159 8.38 -9.24 7.22
N THR A 160 8.08 -10.13 6.28
CA THR A 160 6.94 -11.05 6.41
C THR A 160 7.23 -12.19 7.37
N LEU A 161 8.47 -12.67 7.42
CA LEU A 161 8.85 -13.83 8.24
C LEU A 161 9.28 -13.47 9.65
N LYS A 162 9.58 -12.18 9.95
CA LYS A 162 10.09 -11.72 11.24
C LYS A 162 9.37 -12.29 12.46
N PHE A 163 8.04 -12.48 12.40
CA PHE A 163 7.24 -13.01 13.50
C PHE A 163 6.37 -14.22 13.10
N SER A 164 6.59 -14.79 11.91
CA SER A 164 5.69 -15.81 11.34
C SER A 164 6.06 -17.25 11.76
N GLY A 165 7.13 -17.43 12.53
CA GLY A 165 7.63 -18.73 12.97
C GLY A 165 8.06 -19.64 11.81
N GLU A 166 8.17 -20.94 12.08
CA GLU A 166 8.49 -21.95 11.07
C GLU A 166 7.33 -22.21 10.10
N GLU A 167 6.10 -22.17 10.59
CA GLU A 167 4.90 -22.34 9.77
C GLU A 167 4.80 -21.28 8.68
N GLY A 168 5.16 -20.03 8.99
CA GLY A 168 5.26 -18.95 8.03
C GLY A 168 6.28 -19.22 6.92
N LYS A 169 7.45 -19.77 7.28
CA LYS A 169 8.50 -20.15 6.32
C LYS A 169 8.02 -21.26 5.40
N LYS A 170 7.46 -22.33 5.96
CA LYS A 170 6.89 -23.45 5.20
C LYS A 170 5.80 -22.99 4.24
N ARG A 171 4.90 -22.10 4.69
CA ARG A 171 3.86 -21.50 3.84
C ARG A 171 4.45 -20.67 2.69
N LEU A 172 5.44 -19.83 2.98
CA LEU A 172 6.10 -19.00 1.97
C LEU A 172 6.80 -19.87 0.92
N GLU A 173 7.54 -20.89 1.37
CA GLU A 173 8.22 -21.85 0.51
C GLU A 173 7.23 -22.59 -0.38
N LYS A 174 6.15 -23.14 0.18
CA LYS A 174 5.09 -23.80 -0.57
C LYS A 174 4.49 -22.91 -1.66
N ILE A 175 4.09 -21.68 -1.31
CA ILE A 175 3.51 -20.74 -2.28
C ILE A 175 4.53 -20.35 -3.36
N ALA A 176 5.81 -20.18 -2.99
CA ALA A 176 6.87 -19.84 -3.92
C ALA A 176 7.16 -20.99 -4.91
N GLN A 177 7.24 -22.22 -4.41
CA GLN A 177 7.41 -23.43 -5.21
C GLN A 177 6.21 -23.65 -6.14
N GLU A 178 4.98 -23.58 -5.63
CA GLU A 178 3.76 -23.69 -6.44
C GLU A 178 3.74 -22.65 -7.56
N HIS A 179 4.12 -21.40 -7.25
CA HIS A 179 4.16 -20.33 -8.24
C HIS A 179 5.30 -20.52 -9.26
N ALA A 180 6.49 -20.95 -8.82
CA ALA A 180 7.61 -21.24 -9.71
C ALA A 180 7.27 -22.41 -10.65
N ASN A 181 6.74 -23.50 -10.11
CA ASN A 181 6.26 -24.65 -10.86
C ASN A 181 5.19 -24.24 -11.87
N LYS A 182 4.24 -23.40 -11.46
CA LYS A 182 3.23 -22.84 -12.38
C LYS A 182 3.87 -22.07 -13.53
N LEU A 183 4.85 -21.21 -13.26
CA LEU A 183 5.55 -20.43 -14.30
C LEU A 183 6.41 -21.29 -15.23
N LEU A 184 6.96 -22.40 -14.74
CA LEU A 184 7.75 -23.34 -15.55
C LEU A 184 6.86 -24.30 -16.35
N ALA A 185 5.74 -24.71 -15.77
CA ALA A 185 4.79 -25.65 -16.37
C ALA A 185 3.86 -24.98 -17.39
N GLU A 186 3.54 -23.70 -17.21
CA GLU A 186 2.89 -22.91 -18.26
C GLU A 186 3.87 -22.88 -19.45
N PRO A 187 3.59 -23.59 -20.57
CA PRO A 187 4.45 -23.51 -21.72
C PRO A 187 4.52 -22.04 -22.08
N ARG A 188 5.73 -21.57 -22.33
CA ARG A 188 6.06 -20.24 -22.88
C ARG A 188 5.34 -19.91 -24.21
N ALA A 189 4.26 -20.60 -24.57
CA ALA A 189 3.47 -20.55 -25.80
C ALA A 189 2.86 -19.18 -26.12
N PHE A 190 2.90 -18.20 -25.21
CA PHE A 190 2.64 -16.79 -25.55
C PHE A 190 3.89 -15.90 -25.61
N SER A 191 5.03 -16.36 -25.08
CA SER A 191 6.29 -15.59 -25.10
C SER A 191 7.04 -15.66 -26.43
N GLY A 192 6.68 -16.61 -27.32
CA GLY A 192 7.28 -16.76 -28.65
C GLY A 192 6.38 -16.37 -29.83
N LEU A 193 5.06 -16.24 -29.65
CA LEU A 193 4.13 -16.12 -30.80
C LEU A 193 3.56 -14.70 -31.03
N LEU A 194 3.77 -13.74 -30.11
CA LEU A 194 3.21 -12.39 -30.30
C LEU A 194 4.14 -11.21 -30.05
N ASP A 195 5.32 -11.35 -29.45
CA ASP A 195 6.22 -10.18 -29.42
C ASP A 195 7.71 -10.45 -29.17
N ARG A 196 8.41 -10.90 -30.21
CA ARG A 196 9.85 -10.64 -30.39
C ARG A 196 10.17 -9.97 -31.73
N SER A 197 9.14 -9.43 -32.37
CA SER A 197 9.25 -8.70 -33.63
C SER A 197 8.20 -7.60 -33.78
N LEU A 198 7.66 -7.01 -32.71
CA LEU A 198 7.32 -5.60 -32.87
C LEU A 198 8.66 -4.87 -32.99
N PRO A 199 8.98 -4.24 -34.14
CA PRO A 199 10.00 -3.20 -34.13
C PRO A 199 9.61 -2.28 -32.98
N ALA A 200 10.59 -1.87 -32.15
CA ALA A 200 10.38 -0.87 -31.11
C ALA A 200 9.43 0.16 -31.70
N SER A 201 8.19 0.21 -31.19
CA SER A 201 7.12 0.93 -31.89
C SER A 201 7.73 2.23 -32.35
N GLU A 202 7.65 2.53 -33.64
CA GLU A 202 7.85 3.89 -34.08
C GLU A 202 6.68 4.73 -33.54
N THR A 203 6.50 4.78 -32.22
CA THR A 203 6.37 6.04 -31.51
C THR A 203 7.67 6.84 -31.68
N GLY A 204 8.19 6.89 -32.92
CA GLY A 204 8.81 8.09 -33.43
C GLY A 204 7.89 9.21 -33.00
N LYS A 205 8.49 10.18 -32.33
CA LYS A 205 7.87 11.39 -31.82
C LYS A 205 6.90 11.93 -32.87
N ARG A 206 5.64 11.48 -32.86
CA ARG A 206 4.66 11.91 -33.85
C ARG A 206 4.34 13.33 -33.45
N GLN A 207 5.00 14.29 -34.09
CA GLN A 207 4.78 15.70 -33.82
C GLN A 207 3.34 16.01 -34.22
N ILE A 208 2.52 16.27 -33.22
CA ILE A 208 1.13 16.68 -33.40
C ILE A 208 1.16 17.99 -34.18
N LYS A 209 0.50 18.04 -35.34
CA LYS A 209 0.45 19.27 -36.15
C LYS A 209 -0.39 20.33 -35.41
N ALA A 210 -0.15 21.60 -35.68
CA ALA A 210 -0.93 22.68 -35.09
C ALA A 210 -2.42 22.50 -35.43
N GLY A 211 -3.26 22.30 -34.41
CA GLY A 211 -4.71 22.09 -34.55
C GLY A 211 -5.18 20.63 -34.46
N GLU A 212 -4.28 19.65 -34.56
CA GLU A 212 -4.61 18.22 -34.43
C GLU A 212 -4.85 17.84 -32.95
N ARG A 213 -5.85 16.98 -32.69
CA ARG A 213 -6.20 16.51 -31.33
C ARG A 213 -6.37 14.99 -31.33
N LEU A 214 -5.78 14.33 -30.34
CA LEU A 214 -6.05 12.92 -30.05
C LEU A 214 -7.19 12.80 -29.03
N THR A 215 -7.96 11.72 -29.14
CA THR A 215 -9.03 11.39 -28.20
C THR A 215 -8.47 11.25 -26.78
N GLY A 216 -9.02 12.02 -25.83
CA GLY A 216 -8.57 12.04 -24.43
C GLY A 216 -7.44 13.04 -24.11
N MET A 217 -6.89 13.78 -25.09
CA MET A 217 -5.92 14.84 -24.80
C MET A 217 -6.59 16.11 -24.26
N SER A 218 -5.99 16.68 -23.21
CA SER A 218 -6.35 18.01 -22.68
C SER A 218 -5.99 19.12 -23.67
N THR A 219 -6.75 20.21 -23.68
CA THR A 219 -6.53 21.36 -24.58
C THR A 219 -5.20 22.06 -24.35
N SER A 220 -4.68 22.05 -23.12
CA SER A 220 -3.37 22.61 -22.75
C SER A 220 -2.17 21.84 -23.33
N ALA A 221 -2.35 20.56 -23.64
CA ALA A 221 -1.30 19.70 -24.19
C ALA A 221 -1.25 19.68 -25.74
N THR A 222 -2.11 20.47 -26.40
CA THR A 222 -2.12 20.60 -27.87
C THR A 222 -1.11 21.64 -28.35
N GLY A 223 -0.64 21.56 -29.60
CA GLY A 223 0.26 22.57 -30.18
C GLY A 223 -0.30 24.00 -30.12
N LEU A 224 -1.63 24.15 -30.19
CA LEU A 224 -2.33 25.43 -30.06
C LEU A 224 -2.39 25.91 -28.59
N GLY A 225 -2.50 24.99 -27.64
CA GLY A 225 -2.39 25.28 -26.20
C GLY A 225 -1.00 25.72 -25.78
N LEU A 226 0.04 25.07 -26.31
CA LEU A 226 1.45 25.45 -26.13
C LEU A 226 1.74 26.83 -26.75
N ALA A 227 1.21 27.10 -27.95
CA ALA A 227 1.35 28.41 -28.60
C ALA A 227 0.62 29.54 -27.83
N LYS A 228 -0.57 29.29 -27.29
CA LYS A 228 -1.28 30.24 -26.41
C LYS A 228 -0.57 30.42 -25.06
N GLY A 229 0.11 29.39 -24.54
CA GLY A 229 0.89 29.46 -23.31
C GLY A 229 2.07 30.43 -23.36
N ALA A 230 2.60 30.72 -24.56
CA ALA A 230 3.66 31.71 -24.75
C ALA A 230 3.19 33.16 -24.54
N LEU A 231 1.90 33.46 -24.78
CA LEU A 231 1.28 34.78 -24.57
C LEU A 231 0.75 34.96 -23.14
N GLY A 232 0.75 33.91 -22.31
CA GLY A 232 0.23 33.89 -20.95
C GLY A 232 1.30 33.84 -19.85
N LYS A 233 2.55 34.21 -20.13
CA LYS A 233 3.56 34.35 -19.07
C LYS A 233 3.21 35.56 -18.21
N LYS A 234 2.94 35.34 -16.91
CA LYS A 234 2.97 36.44 -15.92
C LYS A 234 4.34 37.14 -16.01
N PRO A 235 4.42 38.47 -15.89
CA PRO A 235 5.72 39.15 -15.85
C PRO A 235 6.55 38.55 -14.71
N ALA A 236 7.86 38.42 -14.94
CA ALA A 236 8.78 37.91 -13.94
C ALA A 236 8.64 38.73 -12.63
N PRO A 237 8.75 38.09 -11.45
CA PRO A 237 8.75 38.84 -10.20
C PRO A 237 9.90 39.85 -10.23
N ARG A 238 9.64 41.10 -9.82
CA ARG A 238 10.69 42.11 -9.60
C ARG A 238 11.73 41.52 -8.66
N ILE A 239 12.97 41.47 -9.11
CA ILE A 239 14.12 41.00 -8.32
C ILE A 239 14.25 41.94 -7.11
N PRO A 240 14.08 41.45 -5.87
CA PRO A 240 14.48 42.22 -4.69
C PRO A 240 16.00 42.25 -4.68
N GLY A 241 16.61 43.43 -4.66
CA GLY A 241 18.05 43.57 -4.44
C GLY A 241 18.88 44.24 -5.54
N PHE A 242 18.26 45.03 -6.42
CA PHE A 242 19.02 45.92 -7.32
C PHE A 242 19.64 47.13 -6.58
N TRP A 243 19.16 47.45 -5.37
CA TRP A 243 19.71 48.54 -4.53
C TRP A 243 20.75 48.10 -3.48
N GLN A 244 21.04 46.79 -3.33
CA GLN A 244 21.94 46.30 -2.26
C GLN A 244 23.32 45.83 -2.74
N ARG A 245 23.58 45.76 -4.05
CA ARG A 245 24.88 45.26 -4.57
C ARG A 245 25.81 46.34 -5.15
N GLY A 246 25.41 47.61 -5.11
CA GLY A 246 26.22 48.73 -5.62
C GLY A 246 27.08 49.46 -4.58
N TRP A 247 26.82 49.28 -3.29
CA TRP A 247 27.48 50.07 -2.23
C TRP A 247 28.65 49.34 -1.56
N GLN A 248 28.55 48.03 -1.33
CA GLN A 248 29.58 47.27 -0.57
C GLN A 248 30.85 46.93 -1.36
N GLN A 249 30.87 47.04 -2.69
CA GLN A 249 32.10 46.89 -3.49
C GLN A 249 32.92 48.19 -3.59
N LYS A 250 32.38 49.35 -3.19
CA LYS A 250 33.08 50.65 -3.24
C LYS A 250 33.72 51.07 -1.92
N VAL A 251 33.37 50.44 -0.81
CA VAL A 251 33.96 50.68 0.52
C VAL A 251 34.50 49.36 1.02
N GLY A 252 35.82 49.14 0.89
CA GLY A 252 36.50 47.90 1.21
C GLY A 252 36.46 47.53 2.70
N VAL A 253 35.31 47.08 3.18
CA VAL A 253 35.11 46.61 4.55
C VAL A 253 34.89 45.09 4.51
N PRO A 254 35.72 44.29 5.19
CA PRO A 254 35.56 42.84 5.23
C PRO A 254 34.29 42.45 6.00
N ALA A 255 33.60 41.42 5.50
CA ALA A 255 32.40 40.89 6.12
C ALA A 255 32.71 40.27 7.49
N PRO A 256 31.83 40.42 8.50
CA PRO A 256 32.01 39.78 9.79
C PRO A 256 31.83 38.26 9.67
N ASN A 257 32.73 37.52 10.31
CA ASN A 257 32.75 36.06 10.34
C ASN A 257 31.56 35.47 11.10
N THR A 258 30.83 34.58 10.43
CA THR A 258 30.24 33.34 10.98
C THR A 258 30.11 32.33 9.87
#